data_AF-A0AA50U5H0-F1
#
_entry.id   AF-A0AA50U5H0-F1
#
_cell.length_a   1.000
_cell.length_b   1.000
_cell.length_c   1.000
_cell.angle_alpha   90.00
_cell.angle_beta   90.00
_cell.angle_gamma   90.00
#
_symmetry.space_group_name_H-M   'P 1'
#
loop_
_entity.id
_entity.type
_entity.pdbx_description
1 polymer ?
#
loop_
_entity_poly.entity_id
_entity_poly.type
_entity_poly.pdbx_seq_one_letter_code
_entity_poly.pdbx_strand_id
1 'polypeptide(L)'
;TRDQYYWELEKMWRSMSDDERQQYSRKACPDPITSQKSPKYTFGTITEQLDSLVQSYLKNRNEQLNKEYTEKEKFVEMMSAKYLASMAPAGEPVGLLAAQSIGEPSTQMTLNTFHFAGRGDMNVTLGIPRLREILMTASAKLKTPSMDIPFYSNIQDLNRSAEKLRKKMNRVTVADVLEKIDVDCEIVTNPNRQMRTTMRFQFLPHSQYKPQYAVKPQQIIKHMQNKFFNEMFAVIRKQAKATSGVMWTTEKE
;
A
#
# COMPACT_ATOMS: atom_id res chain seq x y z
N THR A 1 10.15 12.95 -22.88
CA THR A 1 11.42 12.71 -23.59
C THR A 1 11.89 11.32 -23.23
N ARG A 2 11.83 10.37 -24.18
CA ARG A 2 12.24 8.98 -23.90
C ARG A 2 13.77 8.91 -23.80
N ASP A 3 14.24 8.04 -22.91
CA ASP A 3 15.64 7.89 -22.53
C ASP A 3 16.52 7.41 -23.69
N GLN A 4 17.82 7.72 -23.69
CA GLN A 4 18.74 7.37 -24.79
C GLN A 4 18.83 5.85 -25.01
N TYR A 5 18.71 5.09 -23.92
CA TYR A 5 18.69 3.62 -23.91
C TYR A 5 17.51 3.01 -24.69
N TYR A 6 16.39 3.74 -24.76
CA TYR A 6 15.21 3.30 -25.52
C TYR A 6 15.52 3.22 -27.02
N TRP A 7 16.26 4.20 -27.54
CA TRP A 7 16.61 4.26 -28.95
C TRP A 7 17.63 3.19 -29.36
N GLU A 8 18.54 2.81 -28.46
CA GLU A 8 19.47 1.71 -28.68
C GLU A 8 18.74 0.37 -28.73
N LEU A 9 17.83 0.12 -27.78
CA LEU A 9 16.98 -1.07 -27.76
C LEU A 9 16.08 -1.16 -29.00
N GLU A 10 15.53 -0.05 -29.47
CA GLU A 10 14.70 -0.02 -30.67
C GLU A 10 15.52 -0.33 -31.93
N LYS A 11 16.75 0.18 -32.04
CA LYS A 11 17.67 -0.18 -33.14
C LYS A 11 18.02 -1.66 -33.11
N MET A 12 18.36 -2.21 -31.93
CA MET A 12 18.63 -3.64 -31.75
C MET A 12 17.42 -4.51 -32.13
N TRP A 13 16.21 -4.08 -31.74
CA TRP A 13 14.96 -4.76 -32.09
C TRP A 13 14.70 -4.77 -33.61
N ARG A 14 14.95 -3.63 -34.26
CA ARG A 14 14.77 -3.49 -35.71
C ARG A 14 15.83 -4.24 -36.52
N SER A 15 17.04 -4.42 -35.98
CA SER A 15 18.09 -5.19 -36.64
C SER A 15 17.98 -6.71 -36.46
N MET A 16 17.23 -7.19 -35.47
CA MET A 16 17.00 -8.63 -35.26
C MET A 16 16.11 -9.24 -36.36
N SER A 17 16.39 -10.49 -36.71
CA SER A 17 15.57 -11.28 -37.63
C SER A 17 14.22 -11.65 -37.01
N ASP A 18 13.24 -12.04 -37.83
CA ASP A 18 11.90 -12.38 -37.32
C ASP A 18 11.94 -13.64 -36.40
N ASP A 19 12.89 -14.55 -36.60
CA ASP A 19 13.12 -15.71 -35.72
C ASP A 19 13.69 -15.31 -34.36
N GLU A 20 14.61 -14.33 -34.33
CA GLU A 20 15.16 -13.77 -33.09
C GLU A 20 14.09 -12.98 -32.31
N ARG A 21 13.25 -12.22 -33.02
CA ARG A 21 12.11 -11.52 -32.41
C ARG A 21 11.10 -12.48 -31.80
N GLN A 22 10.90 -13.65 -32.38
CA GLN A 22 10.02 -14.68 -31.81
C GLN A 22 10.50 -15.21 -30.45
N GLN A 23 11.80 -15.19 -30.14
CA GLN A 23 12.29 -15.57 -28.82
C GLN A 23 11.85 -14.59 -27.72
N TYR A 24 11.69 -13.32 -28.07
CA TYR A 24 11.21 -12.26 -27.17
C TYR A 24 9.71 -12.05 -27.24
N SER A 25 9.04 -12.64 -28.23
CA SER A 25 7.59 -12.70 -28.27
C SER A 25 7.10 -13.54 -27.10
N ARG A 26 6.16 -12.99 -26.33
CA ARG A 26 5.52 -13.75 -25.26
C ARG A 26 4.83 -14.97 -25.88
N LYS A 27 5.33 -16.16 -25.59
CA LYS A 27 4.59 -17.39 -25.85
C LYS A 27 3.30 -17.33 -25.02
N ALA A 28 2.16 -17.42 -25.68
CA ALA A 28 0.88 -17.50 -24.99
C ALA A 28 0.86 -18.79 -24.16
N CYS A 29 0.62 -18.67 -22.86
CA CYS A 29 0.31 -19.84 -22.05
C CYS A 29 -0.97 -20.48 -22.60
N PRO A 30 -1.01 -21.81 -22.79
CA PRO A 30 -2.25 -22.49 -23.17
C PRO A 30 -3.36 -22.19 -22.16
N ASP A 31 -4.60 -22.10 -22.63
CA ASP A 31 -5.74 -21.92 -21.75
C ASP A 31 -5.93 -23.14 -20.83
N PRO A 32 -6.41 -22.96 -19.59
CA PRO A 32 -6.76 -24.06 -18.71
C PRO A 32 -7.80 -24.99 -19.36
N ILE A 33 -7.69 -26.29 -19.11
CA ILE A 33 -8.58 -27.32 -19.69
C ILE A 33 -10.05 -27.03 -19.34
N THR A 34 -10.33 -26.53 -18.13
CA THR A 34 -11.68 -26.15 -17.68
C THR A 34 -12.28 -24.97 -18.45
N SER A 35 -11.46 -24.18 -19.14
CA SER A 35 -11.94 -23.10 -20.02
C SER A 35 -12.36 -23.63 -21.40
N GLN A 36 -11.70 -24.71 -21.86
CA GLN A 36 -11.97 -25.29 -23.19
C GLN A 36 -13.05 -26.36 -23.14
N LYS A 37 -13.13 -27.12 -22.05
CA LYS A 37 -14.05 -28.24 -21.89
C LYS A 37 -14.80 -28.11 -20.58
N SER A 38 -16.10 -28.36 -20.64
CA SER A 38 -16.92 -28.45 -19.43
C SER A 38 -16.66 -29.77 -18.72
N PRO A 39 -16.34 -29.76 -17.42
CA PRO A 39 -16.18 -30.99 -16.65
C PRO A 39 -17.41 -31.89 -16.71
N LYS A 40 -18.62 -31.33 -16.84
CA LYS A 40 -19.87 -32.10 -16.89
C LYS A 40 -19.94 -33.07 -18.07
N TYR A 41 -19.29 -32.77 -19.19
CA TYR A 41 -19.38 -33.57 -20.42
C TYR A 41 -18.08 -34.30 -20.76
N THR A 42 -16.96 -33.89 -20.18
CA THR A 42 -15.65 -34.49 -20.47
C THR A 42 -15.00 -34.96 -19.18
N PHE A 43 -14.97 -36.28 -19.01
CA PHE A 43 -14.27 -36.93 -17.91
C PHE A 43 -12.76 -36.60 -17.94
N GLY A 44 -12.16 -36.46 -16.76
CA GLY A 44 -10.75 -36.08 -16.60
C GLY A 44 -10.49 -34.56 -16.72
N THR A 45 -11.52 -33.74 -16.93
CA THR A 45 -11.37 -32.29 -16.88
C THR A 45 -11.34 -31.82 -15.42
N ILE A 46 -10.15 -31.54 -14.92
CA ILE A 46 -9.91 -31.04 -13.56
C ILE A 46 -9.20 -29.69 -13.59
N THR A 47 -9.23 -28.96 -12.47
CA THR A 47 -8.47 -27.71 -12.33
C THR A 47 -6.99 -28.00 -12.16
N GLU A 48 -6.13 -27.10 -12.64
CA GLU A 48 -4.67 -27.21 -12.49
C GLU A 48 -4.23 -27.29 -11.03
N GLN A 49 -4.95 -26.63 -10.12
CA GLN A 49 -4.70 -26.73 -8.69
C GLN A 49 -4.97 -28.13 -8.17
N LEU A 50 -6.08 -28.75 -8.58
CA LEU A 50 -6.41 -30.12 -8.17
C LEU A 50 -5.42 -31.12 -8.78
N ASP A 51 -5.05 -30.96 -10.05
CA ASP A 51 -4.03 -31.79 -10.69
C ASP A 51 -2.69 -31.68 -9.95
N SER A 52 -2.23 -30.47 -9.66
CA SER A 52 -1.00 -30.24 -8.88
C SER A 52 -1.03 -30.93 -7.50
N LEU A 53 -2.18 -30.88 -6.81
CA LEU A 53 -2.37 -31.59 -5.54
C LEU A 53 -2.32 -33.12 -5.70
N VAL A 54 -2.99 -33.65 -6.72
CA VAL A 54 -2.99 -35.10 -7.04
C VAL A 54 -1.57 -35.57 -7.38
N GLN A 55 -0.85 -34.84 -8.22
CA GLN A 55 0.53 -35.17 -8.59
C GLN A 55 1.48 -35.08 -7.38
N SER A 56 1.33 -34.05 -6.55
CA SER A 56 2.12 -33.90 -5.31
C SER A 56 1.88 -35.05 -4.34
N TYR A 57 0.62 -35.50 -4.23
CA TYR A 57 0.27 -36.67 -3.43
C TYR A 57 0.88 -37.96 -4.01
N LEU A 58 0.76 -38.17 -5.33
CA LEU A 58 1.32 -39.36 -5.99
C LEU A 58 2.84 -39.46 -5.88
N LYS A 59 3.55 -38.32 -5.91
CA LYS A 59 5.01 -38.26 -5.71
C LYS A 59 5.43 -38.65 -4.29
N ASN A 60 4.67 -38.23 -3.29
CA ASN A 60 4.95 -38.50 -1.87
C ASN A 60 4.36 -39.83 -1.38
N ARG A 61 3.72 -40.60 -2.26
CA ARG A 61 3.04 -41.85 -1.92
C ARG A 61 4.05 -42.98 -1.70
N ASN A 62 3.99 -43.65 -0.55
CA ASN A 62 4.80 -44.84 -0.29
C ASN A 62 4.32 -46.00 -1.18
N GLU A 63 5.15 -46.43 -2.15
CA GLU A 63 4.75 -47.41 -3.15
C GLU A 63 4.49 -48.82 -2.60
N GLN A 64 5.11 -49.21 -1.48
CA GLN A 64 5.04 -50.58 -0.95
C GLN A 64 3.68 -50.89 -0.31
N LEU A 65 3.15 -49.98 0.51
CA LEU A 65 1.84 -50.14 1.18
C LEU A 65 0.63 -49.94 0.24
N ASN A 66 0.85 -49.30 -0.90
CA ASN A 66 -0.22 -48.72 -1.70
C ASN A 66 -0.51 -49.47 -3.00
N LYS A 67 0.47 -50.21 -3.54
CA LYS A 67 0.29 -51.06 -4.72
C LYS A 67 -0.68 -52.22 -4.46
N GLU A 68 -0.82 -52.63 -3.20
CA GLU A 68 -1.71 -53.73 -2.80
C GLU A 68 -3.20 -53.35 -2.87
N TYR A 69 -3.56 -52.07 -2.66
CA TYR A 69 -4.96 -51.64 -2.52
C TYR A 69 -5.45 -50.71 -3.63
N THR A 70 -4.59 -49.91 -4.27
CA THR A 70 -5.05 -48.94 -5.29
C THR A 70 -3.95 -48.57 -6.27
N GLU A 71 -4.14 -48.97 -7.53
CA GLU A 71 -3.32 -48.55 -8.67
C GLU A 71 -3.33 -47.02 -8.86
N LYS A 72 -2.25 -46.47 -9.41
CA LYS A 72 -2.10 -45.01 -9.62
C LYS A 72 -3.19 -44.46 -10.56
N GLU A 73 -3.50 -45.18 -11.64
CA GLU A 73 -4.51 -44.78 -12.63
C GLU A 73 -5.92 -44.75 -12.01
N LYS A 74 -6.32 -45.83 -11.33
CA LYS A 74 -7.60 -45.90 -10.61
C LYS A 74 -7.77 -44.80 -9.58
N PHE A 75 -6.69 -44.38 -8.91
CA PHE A 75 -6.73 -43.26 -7.98
C PHE A 75 -7.03 -41.93 -8.70
N VAL A 76 -6.38 -41.66 -9.83
CA VAL A 76 -6.62 -40.44 -10.62
C VAL A 76 -8.04 -40.43 -11.18
N GLU A 77 -8.54 -41.57 -11.66
CA GLU A 77 -9.92 -41.72 -12.10
C GLU A 77 -10.92 -41.46 -10.97
N MET A 78 -10.68 -42.04 -9.78
CA MET A 78 -11.52 -41.83 -8.60
C MET A 78 -11.54 -40.35 -8.19
N MET A 79 -10.38 -39.68 -8.22
CA MET A 79 -10.29 -38.24 -7.92
C MET A 79 -11.05 -37.39 -8.94
N SER A 80 -10.96 -37.75 -10.22
CA SER A 80 -11.72 -37.10 -11.29
C SER A 80 -13.23 -37.31 -11.12
N ALA A 81 -13.66 -38.52 -10.77
CA ALA A 81 -15.06 -38.83 -10.48
C ALA A 81 -15.57 -38.05 -9.24
N LYS A 82 -14.76 -37.97 -8.18
CA LYS A 82 -15.08 -37.19 -6.98
C LYS A 82 -15.20 -35.70 -7.28
N TYR A 83 -14.33 -35.16 -8.14
CA TYR A 83 -14.41 -33.77 -8.59
C TYR A 83 -15.75 -33.48 -9.27
N LEU A 84 -16.18 -34.35 -10.19
CA LEU A 84 -17.47 -34.22 -10.88
C LEU A 84 -18.65 -34.26 -9.90
N ALA A 85 -18.60 -35.15 -8.90
CA ALA A 85 -19.65 -35.27 -7.88
C ALA A 85 -19.68 -34.08 -6.90
N SER A 86 -18.58 -33.33 -6.77
CA SER A 86 -18.45 -32.20 -5.85
C SER A 86 -18.77 -30.85 -6.50
N MET A 87 -19.21 -30.84 -7.75
CA MET A 87 -19.56 -29.60 -8.45
C MET A 87 -20.87 -29.02 -7.93
N ALA A 88 -20.94 -27.69 -7.84
CA ALA A 88 -22.17 -26.98 -7.53
C ALA A 88 -23.27 -27.30 -8.58
N PRO A 89 -24.48 -27.70 -8.16
CA PRO A 89 -25.59 -27.94 -9.06
C PRO A 89 -26.02 -26.65 -9.79
N ALA A 90 -26.55 -26.81 -11.00
CA ALA A 90 -27.11 -25.67 -11.73
C ALA A 90 -28.38 -25.18 -11.03
N GLY A 91 -28.53 -23.86 -10.90
CA GLY A 91 -29.68 -23.24 -10.22
C GLY A 91 -29.47 -22.99 -8.73
N GLU A 92 -28.32 -23.35 -8.16
CA GLU A 92 -27.99 -23.00 -6.78
C GLU A 92 -27.90 -21.47 -6.60
N PRO A 93 -28.55 -20.88 -5.57
CA PRO A 93 -28.57 -19.44 -5.35
C PRO A 93 -27.24 -18.94 -4.73
N VAL A 94 -26.14 -19.10 -5.47
CA VAL A 94 -24.77 -18.78 -5.02
C VAL A 94 -24.61 -17.31 -4.59
N GLY A 95 -25.38 -16.39 -5.18
CA GLY A 95 -25.37 -14.98 -4.78
C GLY A 95 -25.94 -14.76 -3.37
N LEU A 96 -27.02 -15.45 -3.02
CA LEU A 96 -27.62 -15.37 -1.68
C LEU A 96 -26.72 -16.04 -0.64
N LEU A 97 -26.17 -17.22 -0.98
CA LEU A 97 -25.24 -17.95 -0.13
C LEU A 97 -23.97 -17.13 0.14
N ALA A 98 -23.41 -16.48 -0.88
CA ALA A 98 -22.24 -15.61 -0.72
C ALA A 98 -22.55 -14.38 0.16
N ALA A 99 -23.72 -13.77 -0.02
CA ALA A 99 -24.15 -12.63 0.80
C ALA A 99 -24.31 -13.03 2.28
N GLN A 100 -24.93 -14.17 2.57
CA GLN A 100 -25.08 -14.70 3.93
C GLN A 100 -23.72 -15.07 4.53
N SER A 101 -22.86 -15.74 3.76
CA SER A 101 -21.52 -16.18 4.18
C SER A 101 -20.61 -15.02 4.57
N ILE A 102 -20.84 -13.81 4.06
CA ILE A 102 -20.14 -12.59 4.50
C ILE A 102 -20.93 -11.90 5.62
N GLY A 103 -22.24 -11.74 5.46
CA GLY A 103 -23.08 -10.94 6.35
C GLY A 103 -23.19 -11.49 7.77
N GLU A 104 -23.46 -12.79 7.92
CA GLU A 104 -23.61 -13.43 9.23
C GLU A 104 -22.33 -13.32 10.09
N PRO A 105 -21.14 -13.77 9.63
CA PRO A 105 -19.93 -13.67 10.42
C PRO A 105 -19.47 -12.21 10.63
N SER A 106 -19.83 -11.29 9.74
CA SER A 106 -19.51 -9.86 9.93
C SER A 106 -20.12 -9.28 11.21
N THR A 107 -21.31 -9.76 11.61
CA THR A 107 -21.92 -9.34 12.87
C THR A 107 -21.08 -9.76 14.07
N GLN A 108 -20.50 -10.97 14.04
CA GLN A 108 -19.61 -11.49 15.09
C GLN A 108 -18.28 -10.75 15.16
N MET A 109 -17.75 -10.29 14.01
CA MET A 109 -16.50 -9.51 13.98
C MET A 109 -16.59 -8.20 14.76
N THR A 110 -17.79 -7.64 14.92
CA THR A 110 -17.98 -6.36 15.62
C THR A 110 -17.62 -6.48 17.09
N LEU A 111 -18.08 -7.54 17.77
CA LEU A 111 -17.78 -7.77 19.19
C LEU A 111 -16.29 -8.09 19.40
N ASN A 112 -15.68 -8.89 18.53
CA ASN A 112 -14.25 -9.22 18.62
C ASN A 112 -13.35 -7.99 18.40
N THR A 113 -13.73 -7.07 17.51
CA THR A 113 -12.92 -5.87 17.23
C THR A 113 -12.87 -4.90 18.42
N PHE A 114 -13.92 -4.79 19.24
CA PHE A 114 -13.90 -3.93 20.43
C PHE A 114 -12.96 -4.43 21.53
N HIS A 115 -12.82 -5.75 21.70
CA HIS A 115 -11.87 -6.32 22.67
C HIS A 115 -10.40 -6.16 22.21
N PHE A 116 -10.14 -6.18 20.90
CA PHE A 116 -8.81 -5.91 20.34
C PHE A 116 -8.50 -4.40 20.25
N ALA A 117 -9.48 -3.55 19.96
CA ALA A 117 -9.32 -2.09 19.89
C ALA A 117 -8.95 -1.45 21.25
N GLY A 118 -9.17 -2.15 22.37
CA GLY A 118 -8.67 -1.76 23.69
C GLY A 118 -7.16 -1.94 23.88
N ARG A 119 -6.47 -2.68 23.00
CA ARG A 119 -5.00 -2.67 22.89
C ARG A 119 -4.64 -1.74 21.73
N GLY A 120 -4.10 -0.56 22.04
CA GLY A 120 -3.86 0.55 21.11
C GLY A 120 -2.83 0.32 19.99
N ASP A 121 -2.59 -0.90 19.55
CA ASP A 121 -1.49 -1.25 18.63
C ASP A 121 -1.90 -1.28 17.14
N MET A 122 -3.19 -1.19 16.80
CA MET A 122 -3.63 -1.20 15.39
C MET A 122 -4.66 -0.11 15.09
N ASN A 123 -4.17 1.09 14.74
CA ASN A 123 -4.97 2.21 14.21
C ASN A 123 -5.36 1.99 12.73
N VAL A 124 -5.89 0.82 12.39
CA VAL A 124 -6.42 0.50 11.05
C VAL A 124 -7.94 0.40 11.17
N THR A 125 -8.70 0.85 10.16
CA THR A 125 -10.14 0.56 10.12
C THR A 125 -10.33 -0.96 10.07
N LEU A 126 -10.82 -1.55 11.16
CA LEU A 126 -11.06 -2.99 11.32
C LEU A 126 -12.56 -3.30 11.40
N GLY A 127 -12.92 -4.54 11.05
CA GLY A 127 -14.29 -5.06 11.18
C GLY A 127 -15.30 -4.47 10.18
N ILE A 128 -16.54 -4.26 10.64
CA ILE A 128 -17.66 -3.76 9.81
C ILE A 128 -17.36 -2.40 9.14
N PRO A 129 -16.75 -1.40 9.81
CA PRO A 129 -16.42 -0.13 9.15
C PRO A 129 -15.58 -0.30 7.88
N ARG A 130 -14.63 -1.23 7.88
CA ARG A 130 -13.79 -1.52 6.70
C ARG A 130 -14.58 -2.25 5.61
N LEU A 131 -15.40 -3.23 5.99
CA LEU A 131 -16.27 -3.93 5.05
C LEU A 131 -17.24 -2.96 4.35
N ARG A 132 -17.81 -2.00 5.09
CA ARG A 132 -18.66 -0.95 4.52
C ARG A 132 -17.92 -0.09 3.51
N GLU A 133 -16.69 0.33 3.83
CA GLU A 133 -15.86 1.13 2.91
C GLU A 133 -15.57 0.41 1.60
N ILE A 134 -15.32 -0.90 1.65
CA ILE A 134 -14.98 -1.73 0.48
C ILE A 134 -16.23 -2.07 -0.34
N LEU A 135 -17.28 -2.61 0.32
CA LEU A 135 -18.40 -3.23 -0.37
C LEU A 135 -19.58 -2.28 -0.60
N MET A 136 -19.87 -1.39 0.35
CA MET A 136 -21.12 -0.60 0.32
C MET A 136 -20.91 0.78 -0.32
N THR A 137 -19.84 1.47 0.07
CA THR A 137 -19.60 2.84 -0.40
C THR A 137 -18.56 2.94 -1.50
N ALA A 138 -17.72 1.92 -1.69
CA ALA A 138 -16.61 1.92 -2.63
C ALA A 138 -15.82 3.25 -2.58
N SER A 139 -15.48 3.68 -1.36
CA SER A 139 -15.02 5.05 -1.13
C SER A 139 -13.71 5.34 -1.85
N ALA A 140 -13.68 6.40 -2.66
CA ALA A 140 -12.45 6.89 -3.29
C ALA A 140 -11.44 7.45 -2.27
N LYS A 141 -11.91 7.88 -1.09
CA LYS A 141 -11.08 8.39 0.01
C LYS A 141 -11.24 7.49 1.22
N LEU A 142 -10.27 6.61 1.42
CA LEU A 142 -10.19 5.74 2.59
C LEU A 142 -9.78 6.56 3.82
N LYS A 143 -10.30 6.21 5.00
CA LYS A 143 -9.94 6.87 6.26
C LYS A 143 -8.49 6.60 6.68
N THR A 144 -8.04 5.35 6.54
CA THR A 144 -6.68 4.90 6.87
C THR A 144 -6.07 4.17 5.67
N PRO A 145 -5.60 4.89 4.63
CA PRO A 145 -4.93 4.28 3.48
C PRO A 145 -3.55 3.74 3.90
N SER A 146 -3.23 2.52 3.48
CA SER A 146 -1.92 1.89 3.68
C SER A 146 -1.33 1.45 2.33
N MET A 147 0.00 1.31 2.28
CA MET A 147 0.73 0.86 1.10
C MET A 147 1.87 -0.06 1.54
N ASP A 148 1.93 -1.25 0.95
CA ASP A 148 3.03 -2.20 1.15
C ASP A 148 4.05 -2.04 0.02
N ILE A 149 5.33 -1.88 0.38
CA ILE A 149 6.42 -1.66 -0.57
C ILE A 149 7.34 -2.89 -0.52
N PRO A 150 7.25 -3.81 -1.50
CA PRO A 150 8.15 -4.96 -1.56
C PRO A 150 9.56 -4.51 -1.97
N PHE A 151 10.57 -5.12 -1.36
CA PHE A 151 11.97 -4.91 -1.70
C PHE A 151 12.46 -5.95 -2.71
N TYR A 152 13.44 -5.57 -3.53
CA TYR A 152 14.10 -6.51 -4.43
C TYR A 152 14.95 -7.53 -3.66
N SER A 153 15.03 -8.76 -4.17
CA SER A 153 15.74 -9.88 -3.55
C SER A 153 17.28 -9.74 -3.55
N ASN A 154 17.83 -8.80 -4.31
CA ASN A 154 19.27 -8.60 -4.46
C ASN A 154 19.89 -7.64 -3.43
N ILE A 155 19.12 -7.18 -2.44
CA ILE A 155 19.60 -6.23 -1.43
C ILE A 155 20.25 -7.00 -0.27
N GLN A 156 21.56 -6.84 -0.08
CA GLN A 156 22.32 -7.50 0.99
C GLN A 156 21.84 -7.10 2.40
N ASP A 157 21.68 -5.79 2.65
CA ASP A 157 21.24 -5.26 3.95
C ASP A 157 19.79 -4.74 3.87
N LEU A 158 18.82 -5.66 3.95
CA LEU A 158 17.39 -5.31 3.88
C LEU A 158 16.98 -4.34 5.00
N ASN A 159 17.29 -4.66 6.25
CA ASN A 159 16.89 -3.86 7.42
C ASN A 159 17.43 -2.43 7.35
N ARG A 160 18.71 -2.28 6.98
CA ARG A 160 19.35 -0.96 6.88
C ARG A 160 18.77 -0.14 5.73
N SER A 161 18.49 -0.79 4.61
CA SER A 161 17.90 -0.14 3.43
C SER A 161 16.46 0.27 3.67
N ALA A 162 15.69 -0.59 4.34
CA ALA A 162 14.32 -0.32 4.77
C ALA A 162 14.27 0.87 5.73
N GLU A 163 15.16 0.91 6.72
CA GLU A 163 15.19 2.02 7.67
C GLU A 163 15.62 3.35 7.03
N LYS A 164 16.54 3.32 6.06
CA LYS A 164 16.88 4.51 5.25
C LYS A 164 15.68 4.99 4.43
N LEU A 165 14.96 4.06 3.79
CA LEU A 165 13.76 4.39 3.01
C LEU A 165 12.67 4.97 3.90
N ARG A 166 12.44 4.36 5.08
CA ARG A 166 11.49 4.84 6.09
C ARG A 166 11.77 6.30 6.45
N LYS A 167 13.01 6.65 6.79
CA LYS A 167 13.39 8.03 7.13
C LYS A 167 13.22 9.02 5.97
N LYS A 168 13.37 8.56 4.73
CA LYS A 168 13.23 9.39 3.52
C LYS A 168 11.77 9.62 3.14
N MET A 169 10.91 8.63 3.37
CA MET A 169 9.47 8.68 3.08
C MET A 169 8.68 9.32 4.22
N ASN A 170 9.22 9.35 5.44
CA ASN A 170 8.56 9.97 6.57
C ASN A 170 8.39 11.47 6.35
N ARG A 171 7.15 11.95 6.44
CA ARG A 171 6.84 13.38 6.38
C ARG A 171 7.33 14.03 7.66
N VAL A 172 8.09 15.11 7.50
CA VAL A 172 8.59 15.93 8.62
C VAL A 172 7.86 17.26 8.60
N THR A 173 7.32 17.67 9.73
CA THR A 173 6.73 18.98 9.95
C THR A 173 7.71 19.88 10.71
N VAL A 174 7.49 21.19 10.67
CA VAL A 174 8.33 22.15 11.42
C VAL A 174 8.25 21.88 12.92
N ALA A 175 7.09 21.46 13.42
CA ALA A 175 6.88 21.12 14.82
C ALA A 175 7.79 19.97 15.30
N ASP A 176 8.06 18.99 14.44
CA ASP A 176 8.90 17.83 14.79
C ASP A 176 10.37 18.18 15.04
N VAL A 177 10.84 19.32 14.53
CA VAL A 177 12.24 19.76 14.61
C VAL A 177 12.43 21.02 15.45
N LEU A 178 11.35 21.56 15.99
CA LEU A 178 11.31 22.80 16.74
C LEU A 178 11.37 22.50 18.24
N GLU A 179 12.26 23.17 18.95
CA GLU A 179 12.39 23.05 20.40
C GLU A 179 11.41 23.98 21.11
N LYS A 180 11.45 25.27 20.76
CA LYS A 180 10.56 26.29 21.32
C LYS A 180 10.46 27.50 20.40
N ILE A 181 9.42 28.31 20.63
CA ILE A 181 9.26 29.62 20.00
C ILE A 181 9.09 30.64 21.11
N ASP A 182 10.01 31.61 21.16
CA ASP A 182 9.89 32.76 22.04
C ASP A 182 9.22 33.91 21.26
N VAL A 183 8.18 34.52 21.82
CA VAL A 183 7.43 35.60 21.19
C VAL A 183 7.43 36.81 22.11
N ASP A 184 8.16 37.84 21.70
CA ASP A 184 8.25 39.11 22.43
C ASP A 184 7.41 40.16 21.71
N CYS A 185 6.50 40.82 22.43
CA CYS A 185 5.62 41.85 21.90
C CYS A 185 5.91 43.18 22.59
N GLU A 186 6.31 44.19 21.83
CA GLU A 186 6.63 45.52 22.31
C GLU A 186 5.82 46.58 21.54
N ILE A 187 5.28 47.56 22.24
CA ILE A 187 4.63 48.71 21.60
C ILE A 187 5.69 49.78 21.37
N VAL A 188 6.04 50.01 20.11
CA VAL A 188 6.97 51.06 19.70
C VAL A 188 6.16 52.29 19.32
N THR A 189 6.39 53.41 20.00
CA THR A 189 5.62 54.65 19.80
C THR A 189 6.23 55.63 18.79
N ASN A 190 7.53 55.56 18.53
CA ASN A 190 8.26 56.47 17.61
C ASN A 190 9.00 55.65 16.53
N PRO A 191 8.97 56.02 15.23
CA PRO A 191 8.34 57.20 14.63
C PRO A 191 6.82 57.07 14.37
N ASN A 192 6.27 55.84 14.37
CA ASN A 192 4.83 55.58 14.30
C ASN A 192 4.46 54.54 15.36
N ARG A 193 3.26 54.66 15.96
CA ARG A 193 2.76 53.69 16.93
C ARG A 193 2.50 52.34 16.26
N GLN A 194 3.36 51.36 16.53
CA GLN A 194 3.28 50.00 16.00
C GLN A 194 3.50 48.96 17.10
N MET A 195 2.85 47.81 16.98
CA MET A 195 3.15 46.65 17.80
C MET A 195 4.24 45.84 17.09
N ARG A 196 5.45 45.85 17.63
CA ARG A 196 6.56 45.02 17.18
C ARG A 196 6.45 43.67 17.85
N THR A 197 6.35 42.61 17.04
CA THR A 197 6.36 41.23 17.52
C THR A 197 7.61 40.54 16.99
N THR A 198 8.52 40.17 17.88
CA THR A 198 9.74 39.45 17.57
C THR A 198 9.51 37.97 17.88
N MET A 199 9.57 37.10 16.86
CA MET A 199 9.42 35.66 17.02
C MET A 199 10.77 34.96 16.83
N ARG A 200 11.28 34.32 17.87
CA ARG A 200 12.53 33.55 17.83
C ARG A 200 12.22 32.06 17.80
N PHE A 201 12.59 31.41 16.71
CA PHE A 201 12.41 29.96 16.53
C PHE A 201 13.70 29.25 16.96
N GLN A 202 13.64 28.49 18.06
CA GLN A 202 14.75 27.65 18.50
C GLN A 202 14.53 26.22 18.00
N PHE A 203 15.45 25.72 17.18
CA PHE A 203 15.39 24.38 16.60
C PHE A 203 16.24 23.40 17.39
N LEU A 204 15.80 22.13 17.41
CA LEU A 204 16.57 21.05 18.02
C LEU A 204 17.93 20.88 17.32
N PRO A 205 19.00 20.50 18.05
CA PRO A 205 20.27 20.13 17.44
C PRO A 205 20.14 18.95 16.47
N HIS A 206 20.92 18.96 15.38
CA HIS A 206 20.86 17.91 14.34
C HIS A 206 21.08 16.50 14.88
N SER A 207 21.87 16.34 15.94
CA SER A 207 22.13 15.04 16.58
C SER A 207 20.87 14.37 17.13
N GLN A 208 19.89 15.15 17.59
CA GLN A 208 18.70 14.63 18.26
C GLN A 208 17.66 14.08 17.29
N TYR A 209 17.47 14.75 16.14
CA TYR A 209 16.43 14.39 15.18
C TYR A 209 16.95 13.55 14.00
N LYS A 210 18.27 13.51 13.75
CA LYS A 210 18.93 12.67 12.73
C LYS A 210 18.60 11.16 12.82
N PRO A 211 18.41 10.55 14.01
CA PRO A 211 18.01 9.15 14.10
C PRO A 211 16.63 8.88 13.48
N GLN A 212 15.71 9.84 13.56
CA GLN A 212 14.32 9.65 13.13
C GLN A 212 14.01 10.25 11.76
N TYR A 213 14.71 11.33 11.38
CA TYR A 213 14.42 12.10 10.18
C TYR A 213 15.66 12.28 9.30
N ALA A 214 15.47 12.24 7.98
CA ALA A 214 16.55 12.41 7.00
C ALA A 214 16.86 13.88 6.64
N VAL A 215 16.25 14.85 7.33
CA VAL A 215 16.31 16.28 6.99
C VAL A 215 17.62 16.92 7.49
N LYS A 216 18.17 17.86 6.72
CA LYS A 216 19.35 18.67 7.12
C LYS A 216 18.94 20.07 7.58
N PRO A 217 19.70 20.74 8.47
CA PRO A 217 19.41 22.11 8.92
C PRO A 217 19.20 23.11 7.78
N GLN A 218 20.01 23.05 6.72
CA GLN A 218 19.87 23.91 5.54
C GLN A 218 18.51 23.75 4.84
N GLN A 219 17.96 22.54 4.82
CA GLN A 219 16.64 22.26 4.23
C GLN A 219 15.52 22.85 5.09
N ILE A 220 15.67 22.79 6.42
CA ILE A 220 14.72 23.39 7.38
C ILE A 220 14.67 24.90 7.15
N ILE A 221 15.81 25.57 7.13
CA ILE A 221 15.90 27.03 6.91
C ILE A 221 15.29 27.41 5.55
N LYS A 222 15.62 26.66 4.49
CA LYS A 222 15.04 26.89 3.15
C LYS A 222 13.52 26.72 3.14
N HIS A 223 12.99 25.74 3.87
CA HIS A 223 11.56 25.53 4.02
C HIS A 223 10.89 26.64 4.82
N MET A 224 11.53 27.09 5.90
CA MET A 224 11.07 28.21 6.73
C MET A 224 10.91 29.47 5.90
N GLN A 225 11.96 29.82 5.14
CA GLN A 225 12.00 31.01 4.30
C GLN A 225 10.97 31.00 3.16
N ASN A 226 10.86 29.87 2.43
CA ASN A 226 10.10 29.82 1.19
C ASN A 226 8.62 29.46 1.39
N LYS A 227 8.29 28.71 2.44
CA LYS A 227 6.95 28.18 2.65
C LYS A 227 6.35 28.60 3.98
N PHE A 228 7.00 28.27 5.09
CA PHE A 228 6.42 28.47 6.43
C PHE A 228 6.07 29.94 6.70
N PHE A 229 7.02 30.86 6.53
CA PHE A 229 6.76 32.27 6.80
C PHE A 229 5.71 32.87 5.86
N ASN A 230 5.69 32.44 4.59
CA ASN A 230 4.68 32.89 3.64
C ASN A 230 3.27 32.44 4.07
N GLU A 231 3.10 31.20 4.50
CA GLU A 231 1.84 30.67 5.02
C GLU A 231 1.46 31.35 6.36
N MET A 232 2.42 31.49 7.28
CA MET A 232 2.23 32.15 8.58
C MET A 232 1.76 33.61 8.42
N PHE A 233 2.45 34.40 7.60
CA PHE A 233 2.06 35.79 7.34
C PHE A 233 0.76 35.91 6.56
N ALA A 234 0.39 34.91 5.75
CA ALA A 234 -0.93 34.89 5.11
C ALA A 234 -2.04 34.70 6.15
N VAL A 235 -1.86 33.80 7.12
CA VAL A 235 -2.79 33.59 8.23
C VAL A 235 -2.89 34.83 9.12
N ILE A 236 -1.75 35.41 9.51
CA ILE A 236 -1.71 36.64 10.32
C ILE A 236 -2.44 37.79 9.61
N ARG A 237 -2.18 38.02 8.31
CA ARG A 237 -2.89 39.05 7.53
C ARG A 237 -4.39 38.79 7.44
N LYS A 238 -4.80 37.53 7.28
CA LYS A 238 -6.22 37.16 7.25
C LYS A 238 -6.89 37.48 8.58
N GLN A 239 -6.23 37.15 9.69
CA GLN A 239 -6.75 37.39 11.03
C GLN A 239 -6.74 38.88 11.39
N ALA A 240 -5.71 39.64 10.98
CA ALA A 240 -5.65 41.08 11.17
C ALA A 240 -6.78 41.81 10.40
N LYS A 241 -7.08 41.40 9.16
CA LYS A 241 -8.20 41.98 8.39
C LYS A 241 -9.56 41.74 9.04
N ALA A 242 -9.78 40.57 9.65
CA ALA A 242 -10.97 40.29 10.45
C ALA A 242 -10.95 41.05 11.79
N THR A 243 -9.74 41.26 12.30
CA THR A 243 -9.33 41.99 13.51
C THR A 243 -9.93 43.41 13.63
N SER A 244 -9.41 44.25 12.74
CA SER A 244 -9.52 45.71 12.63
C SER A 244 -8.53 46.09 11.54
N GLY A 245 -8.77 47.07 10.65
CA GLY A 245 -7.94 47.39 9.47
C GLY A 245 -6.45 47.79 9.73
N VAL A 246 -5.66 46.90 10.31
CA VAL A 246 -4.25 47.07 10.67
C VAL A 246 -3.39 46.80 9.43
N MET A 247 -2.58 47.78 9.06
CA MET A 247 -1.54 47.67 8.04
C MET A 247 -0.32 46.95 8.64
N TRP A 248 0.09 45.84 8.01
CA TRP A 248 1.25 45.06 8.42
C TRP A 248 2.45 45.36 7.52
N THR A 249 3.59 45.70 8.13
CA THR A 249 4.88 45.81 7.46
C THR A 249 5.83 44.73 8.02
N THR A 250 6.63 44.13 7.14
CA THR A 250 7.60 43.09 7.52
C THR A 250 9.01 43.58 7.24
N GLU A 251 9.85 43.62 8.27
CA GLU A 251 11.30 43.78 8.14
C GLU A 251 11.94 42.39 8.33
N LYS A 252 12.78 41.98 7.39
CA LYS A 252 13.61 40.76 7.50
C LYS A 252 15.01 41.22 7.83
N GLU A 253 15.46 40.95 9.05
CA GLU A 253 16.88 40.91 9.40
C GLU A 253 17.37 39.46 9.41
#